data_AF-A0A9X0CPT8-F1
#
_entry.id   AF-A0A9X0CPT8-F1
#
_cell.length_a   1.000
_cell.length_b   1.000
_cell.length_c   1.000
_cell.angle_alpha   90.00
_cell.angle_beta   90.00
_cell.angle_gamma   90.00
#
_symmetry.space_group_name_H-M   'P 1'
#
loop_
_entity.id
_entity.type
_entity.pdbx_description
1 polymer ?
#
loop_
_entity_poly.entity_id
_entity_poly.type
_entity_poly.pdbx_seq_one_letter_code
_entity_poly.pdbx_strand_id
1 'polypeptide(L)'
;MFLQLLTGLSVLKVVLGARSCDRQYTLSSGTVTSQTSGYYSNNQNCQYDIQVNFGKGIKLTWSTFDIKGYMPNCNDDYVEIFIGCRRYSIGRYCNQNENNLNTPFDVYSPDNCLRIKFHSDGSTNGRGFKAYYSAFSLTAGTSGVGGSCSSTRSLSSSYGVISSQSWPRAYPSLKDCYWKIDVGRYKNIKIAFMDFNLESDKGVIMIKLK
;
A
#
# COMPACT_ATOMS: atom_id res chain seq x y z
N MET A 1 -31.31 23.44 -37.34
CA MET A 1 -29.98 22.85 -37.52
C MET A 1 -29.19 23.08 -36.25
N PHE A 2 -29.19 22.11 -35.33
CA PHE A 2 -28.50 22.20 -34.04
C PHE A 2 -27.06 21.74 -34.24
N LEU A 3 -26.09 22.64 -34.01
CA LEU A 3 -24.68 22.28 -33.89
C LEU A 3 -24.38 22.18 -32.39
N GLN A 4 -24.32 20.95 -31.85
CA GLN A 4 -23.78 20.72 -30.51
C GLN A 4 -22.26 20.86 -30.57
N LEU A 5 -21.70 21.79 -29.79
CA LEU A 5 -20.27 21.84 -29.50
C LEU A 5 -19.90 20.66 -28.59
N LEU A 6 -19.21 19.67 -29.16
CA LEU A 6 -18.45 18.68 -28.39
C LEU A 6 -17.13 19.33 -27.94
N THR A 7 -17.10 19.91 -26.74
CA THR A 7 -15.84 20.25 -26.07
C THR A 7 -15.25 18.98 -25.46
N GLY A 8 -14.70 18.12 -26.31
CA GLY A 8 -13.80 17.07 -25.88
C GLY A 8 -12.44 17.69 -25.61
N LEU A 9 -12.14 18.06 -24.36
CA LEU A 9 -10.75 18.28 -23.94
C LEU A 9 -10.04 16.92 -24.03
N SER A 10 -9.47 16.62 -25.18
CA SER A 10 -8.41 15.61 -25.29
C SER A 10 -7.20 16.16 -24.57
N VAL A 11 -7.07 15.83 -23.28
CA VAL A 11 -5.82 16.04 -22.55
C VAL A 11 -4.78 15.17 -23.25
N LEU A 12 -3.91 15.80 -24.04
CA LEU A 12 -2.76 15.15 -24.65
C LEU A 12 -1.87 14.68 -23.50
N LYS A 13 -1.96 13.40 -23.14
CA LYS A 13 -1.14 12.81 -22.10
C LYS A 13 0.27 12.67 -22.67
N VAL A 14 1.10 13.68 -22.47
CA VAL A 14 2.53 13.62 -22.76
C VAL A 14 3.11 12.55 -21.83
N VAL A 15 3.28 11.32 -22.34
CA VAL A 15 4.03 10.28 -21.64
C VAL A 15 5.51 10.62 -21.86
N LEU A 16 6.07 11.44 -20.98
CA LEU A 16 7.52 11.55 -20.81
C LEU A 16 8.04 10.12 -20.58
N GLY A 17 8.97 9.68 -21.43
CA GLY A 17 9.34 8.28 -21.66
C GLY A 17 9.19 7.37 -20.43
N ALA A 18 8.13 6.56 -20.43
CA ALA A 18 7.96 5.50 -19.45
C ALA A 18 9.20 4.59 -19.54
N ARG A 19 9.82 4.27 -18.39
CA ARG A 19 10.90 3.28 -18.38
C ARG A 19 10.33 1.96 -18.90
N SER A 20 11.17 1.10 -19.49
CA SER A 20 10.72 -0.10 -20.21
C SER A 20 9.76 -1.01 -19.42
N CYS A 21 9.86 -1.00 -18.08
CA CYS A 21 9.04 -1.79 -17.17
C CYS A 21 7.94 -1.02 -16.42
N ASP A 22 7.80 0.29 -16.59
CA ASP A 22 6.73 1.04 -15.92
C ASP A 22 5.36 0.57 -16.41
N ARG A 23 4.38 0.50 -15.49
CA ARG A 23 3.02 0.05 -15.78
C ARG A 23 2.00 0.90 -15.04
N GLN A 24 0.85 1.11 -15.69
CA GLN A 24 -0.30 1.81 -15.13
C GLN A 24 -1.51 0.87 -15.14
N TYR A 25 -2.25 0.84 -14.05
CA TYR A 25 -3.41 -0.01 -13.84
C TYR A 25 -4.61 0.85 -13.47
N THR A 26 -5.69 0.75 -14.22
CA THR A 26 -6.90 1.55 -13.99
C THR A 26 -8.16 0.72 -13.71
N LEU A 27 -8.06 -0.60 -13.79
CA LEU A 27 -9.16 -1.51 -13.52
C LEU A 27 -9.38 -1.66 -12.02
N SER A 28 -10.55 -2.13 -11.61
CA SER A 28 -10.88 -2.38 -10.20
C SER A 28 -10.12 -3.56 -9.60
N SER A 29 -9.46 -4.39 -10.42
CA SER A 29 -8.63 -5.49 -9.97
C SER A 29 -7.63 -5.87 -11.04
N GLY A 30 -6.56 -6.55 -10.64
CA GLY A 30 -5.55 -7.04 -11.57
C GLY A 30 -4.36 -7.68 -10.87
N THR A 31 -3.37 -8.04 -11.68
CA THR A 31 -2.12 -8.64 -11.22
C THR A 31 -0.95 -7.72 -11.56
N VAL A 32 -0.09 -7.48 -10.57
CA VAL A 32 1.20 -6.83 -10.73
C VAL A 32 2.28 -7.88 -10.60
N THR A 33 3.23 -7.89 -11.52
CA THR A 33 4.34 -8.85 -11.51
C THR A 33 5.61 -8.12 -11.92
N SER A 34 6.73 -8.37 -11.22
CA SER A 34 8.03 -7.81 -11.65
C SER A 34 8.49 -8.41 -12.98
N GLN A 35 8.09 -9.65 -13.23
CA GLN A 35 8.35 -10.42 -14.44
C GLN A 35 7.46 -11.66 -14.47
N THR A 36 7.44 -12.37 -15.60
CA THR A 36 6.57 -13.55 -15.81
C THR A 36 7.30 -14.89 -15.67
N SER A 37 8.63 -14.93 -15.76
CA SER A 37 9.40 -16.17 -15.66
C SER A 37 10.84 -15.91 -15.21
N GLY A 38 11.45 -16.90 -14.53
CA GLY A 38 12.88 -16.87 -14.16
C GLY A 38 13.21 -15.93 -13.00
N TYR A 39 14.34 -15.23 -13.13
CA TYR A 39 14.90 -14.26 -12.17
C TYR A 39 14.82 -12.84 -12.75
N TYR A 40 14.52 -11.82 -11.93
CA TYR A 40 14.37 -10.45 -12.44
C TYR A 40 15.67 -9.92 -13.03
N SER A 41 15.59 -8.92 -13.89
CA SER A 41 16.79 -8.31 -14.48
C SER A 41 17.51 -7.43 -13.47
N ASN A 42 18.82 -7.28 -13.66
CA ASN A 42 19.64 -6.32 -12.94
C ASN A 42 19.25 -4.86 -13.28
N ASN A 43 19.59 -3.94 -12.39
CA ASN A 43 19.51 -2.49 -12.58
C ASN A 43 18.09 -2.01 -12.94
N GLN A 44 17.05 -2.70 -12.45
CA GLN A 44 15.68 -2.29 -12.66
C GLN A 44 15.30 -1.16 -11.71
N ASN A 45 14.43 -0.29 -12.20
CA ASN A 45 13.84 0.78 -11.42
C ASN A 45 12.47 1.11 -12.01
N CYS A 46 11.53 0.20 -11.72
CA CYS A 46 10.21 0.11 -12.31
C CYS A 46 9.15 0.70 -11.37
N GLN A 47 8.15 1.35 -11.93
CA GLN A 47 6.98 1.86 -11.22
C GLN A 47 5.71 1.18 -11.71
N TYR A 48 4.93 0.64 -10.78
CA TYR A 48 3.62 0.08 -11.00
C TYR A 48 2.60 0.95 -10.28
N ASP A 49 1.88 1.75 -11.05
CA ASP A 49 0.89 2.69 -10.55
C ASP A 49 -0.51 2.13 -10.71
N ILE A 50 -1.24 2.02 -9.60
CA ILE A 50 -2.61 1.54 -9.57
C ILE A 50 -3.51 2.71 -9.20
N GLN A 51 -4.49 3.00 -10.05
CA GLN A 51 -5.45 4.08 -9.87
C GLN A 51 -6.85 3.57 -10.17
N VAL A 52 -7.63 3.30 -9.13
CA VAL A 52 -9.02 2.84 -9.25
C VAL A 52 -10.00 4.02 -9.20
N ASN A 53 -11.29 3.75 -9.41
CA ASN A 53 -12.33 4.76 -9.35
C ASN A 53 -12.36 5.49 -7.99
N PHE A 54 -12.75 6.76 -8.00
CA PHE A 54 -12.94 7.54 -6.77
C PHE A 54 -13.94 6.88 -5.81
N GLY A 55 -13.74 7.12 -4.50
CA GLY A 55 -14.56 6.51 -3.45
C GLY A 55 -14.23 5.03 -3.17
N LYS A 56 -13.13 4.51 -3.72
CA LYS A 56 -12.62 3.17 -3.47
C LYS A 56 -11.26 3.23 -2.76
N GLY A 57 -10.98 2.23 -1.94
CA GLY A 57 -9.63 1.90 -1.48
C GLY A 57 -9.05 0.74 -2.31
N ILE A 58 -7.77 0.46 -2.14
CA ILE A 58 -7.07 -0.63 -2.83
C ILE A 58 -6.51 -1.61 -1.81
N LYS A 59 -6.85 -2.90 -1.94
CA LYS A 59 -6.18 -3.99 -1.25
C LYS A 59 -5.17 -4.62 -2.19
N LEU A 60 -3.95 -4.86 -1.70
CA LEU A 60 -2.87 -5.58 -2.41
C LEU A 60 -2.49 -6.82 -1.59
N THR A 61 -2.51 -7.98 -2.21
CA THR A 61 -2.16 -9.28 -1.62
C THR A 61 -1.08 -9.94 -2.44
N TRP A 62 -0.05 -10.44 -1.77
CA TRP A 62 1.11 -11.03 -2.43
C TRP A 62 0.90 -12.52 -2.69
N SER A 63 1.16 -12.93 -3.92
CA SER A 63 1.15 -14.33 -4.36
C SER A 63 2.53 -14.96 -4.22
N THR A 64 3.57 -14.24 -4.64
CA THR A 64 4.97 -14.64 -4.52
C THR A 64 5.79 -13.40 -4.24
N PHE A 65 6.86 -13.57 -3.48
CA PHE A 65 7.80 -12.50 -3.18
C PHE A 65 9.16 -13.12 -2.85
N ASP A 66 10.14 -12.76 -3.65
CA ASP A 66 11.49 -13.29 -3.61
C ASP A 66 12.44 -12.21 -4.14
N ILE A 67 12.82 -11.31 -3.24
CA ILE A 67 13.61 -10.11 -3.52
C ILE A 67 14.87 -10.18 -2.67
N LYS A 68 16.03 -10.06 -3.31
CA LYS A 68 17.33 -10.20 -2.65
C LYS A 68 17.49 -9.08 -1.62
N GLY A 69 18.06 -9.43 -0.49
CA GLY A 69 18.30 -8.52 0.62
C GLY A 69 17.68 -9.04 1.90
N TYR A 70 17.93 -8.30 2.97
CA TYR A 70 17.52 -8.68 4.32
C TYR A 70 16.77 -7.53 5.01
N MET A 71 15.59 -7.85 5.53
CA MET A 71 14.85 -6.99 6.46
C MET A 71 15.75 -6.57 7.64
N PRO A 72 15.59 -5.34 8.19
CA PRO A 72 14.60 -4.33 7.80
C PRO A 72 15.09 -3.33 6.74
N ASN A 73 16.38 -3.33 6.38
CA ASN A 73 16.96 -2.23 5.61
C ASN A 73 16.76 -2.36 4.09
N CYS A 74 16.84 -3.59 3.55
CA CYS A 74 16.75 -3.85 2.10
C CYS A 74 17.62 -2.91 1.26
N ASN A 75 18.93 -2.92 1.53
CA ASN A 75 19.89 -2.03 0.89
C ASN A 75 20.23 -2.44 -0.55
N ASP A 76 20.10 -3.73 -0.88
CA ASP A 76 20.36 -4.29 -2.19
C ASP A 76 19.13 -4.06 -3.11
N ASP A 77 18.28 -5.08 -3.23
CA ASP A 77 17.05 -5.02 -3.99
C ASP A 77 15.87 -4.79 -3.05
N TYR A 78 14.85 -4.09 -3.54
CA TYR A 78 13.68 -3.81 -2.72
C TYR A 78 12.43 -3.52 -3.54
N VAL A 79 11.31 -3.80 -2.89
CA VAL A 79 9.99 -3.33 -3.29
C VAL A 79 9.54 -2.28 -2.29
N GLU A 80 9.41 -1.03 -2.72
CA GLU A 80 8.89 0.06 -1.90
C GLU A 80 7.44 0.35 -2.25
N ILE A 81 6.59 0.48 -1.24
CA ILE A 81 5.15 0.61 -1.44
C ILE A 81 4.71 1.98 -0.94
N PHE A 82 3.97 2.70 -1.78
CA PHE A 82 3.40 4.00 -1.46
C PHE A 82 1.87 3.95 -1.49
N ILE A 83 1.26 4.44 -0.42
CA ILE A 83 -0.18 4.65 -0.31
C ILE A 83 -0.52 6.15 -0.33
N GLY A 84 -1.80 6.50 -0.25
CA GLY A 84 -2.24 7.89 -0.19
C GLY A 84 -1.90 8.69 -1.44
N CYS A 85 -2.08 8.08 -2.61
CA CYS A 85 -1.72 8.67 -3.91
C CYS A 85 -0.24 9.01 -4.01
N ARG A 86 0.60 8.04 -3.64
CA ARG A 86 2.06 8.11 -3.75
C ARG A 86 2.71 9.06 -2.74
N ARG A 87 1.95 9.53 -1.74
CA ARG A 87 2.43 10.49 -0.74
C ARG A 87 3.21 9.83 0.38
N TYR A 88 2.85 8.60 0.74
CA TYR A 88 3.35 7.97 1.96
C TYR A 88 3.97 6.62 1.64
N SER A 89 5.29 6.50 1.80
CA SER A 89 5.98 5.21 1.79
C SER A 89 5.66 4.48 3.09
N ILE A 90 5.24 3.22 2.99
CA ILE A 90 5.03 2.36 4.17
C ILE A 90 6.27 1.51 4.50
N GLY A 91 7.29 1.56 3.63
CA GLY A 91 8.54 0.84 3.84
C GLY A 91 9.11 0.23 2.56
N ARG A 92 10.36 -0.21 2.67
CA ARG A 92 11.03 -1.07 1.67
C ARG A 92 10.93 -2.50 2.13
N TYR A 93 10.64 -3.39 1.18
CA TYR A 93 10.44 -4.81 1.44
C TYR A 93 11.39 -5.67 0.60
N CYS A 94 11.98 -6.68 1.24
CA CYS A 94 12.84 -7.71 0.69
C CYS A 94 12.70 -8.98 1.58
N ASN A 95 13.46 -10.04 1.31
CA ASN A 95 13.37 -11.28 2.07
C ASN A 95 13.69 -11.08 3.57
N GLN A 96 13.13 -11.93 4.45
CA GLN A 96 13.34 -11.80 5.92
C GLN A 96 14.72 -12.32 6.31
N ASN A 97 15.08 -13.48 5.78
CA ASN A 97 16.34 -14.20 5.92
C ASN A 97 16.42 -15.27 4.82
N GLU A 98 17.58 -15.93 4.68
CA GLU A 98 17.85 -16.90 3.59
C GLU A 98 16.88 -18.11 3.59
N ASN A 99 16.20 -18.36 4.72
CA ASN A 99 15.37 -19.54 4.95
C ASN A 99 13.86 -19.24 5.09
N ASN A 100 13.44 -17.98 4.96
CA ASN A 100 12.04 -17.57 5.06
C ASN A 100 11.68 -16.63 3.91
N LEU A 101 11.04 -17.20 2.89
CA LEU A 101 10.35 -16.44 1.86
C LEU A 101 9.19 -15.71 2.54
N ASN A 102 9.40 -14.44 2.89
CA ASN A 102 8.34 -13.59 3.35
C ASN A 102 7.22 -13.61 2.31
N THR A 103 6.03 -14.08 2.67
CA THR A 103 4.83 -13.59 2.01
C THR A 103 4.59 -12.21 2.61
N PRO A 104 4.74 -11.11 1.86
CA PRO A 104 4.48 -9.80 2.40
C PRO A 104 3.01 -9.71 2.78
N PHE A 105 2.74 -8.93 3.81
CA PHE A 105 1.42 -8.74 4.37
C PHE A 105 0.47 -8.05 3.37
N ASP A 106 -0.83 -8.15 3.64
CA ASP A 106 -1.83 -7.42 2.87
C ASP A 106 -1.65 -5.90 3.06
N VAL A 107 -1.49 -5.17 1.96
CA VAL A 107 -1.43 -3.70 1.98
C VAL A 107 -2.80 -3.13 1.65
N TYR A 108 -3.20 -2.11 2.40
CA TYR A 108 -4.44 -1.39 2.19
C TYR A 108 -4.12 0.09 1.95
N SER A 109 -4.41 0.58 0.74
CA SER A 109 -4.47 2.03 0.50
C SER A 109 -5.88 2.52 0.82
N PRO A 110 -6.03 3.50 1.74
CA PRO A 110 -7.33 4.09 2.05
C PRO A 110 -7.82 5.04 0.96
N ASP A 111 -6.97 5.35 -0.02
CA ASP A 111 -7.28 6.18 -1.18
C ASP A 111 -7.36 5.30 -2.44
N ASN A 112 -7.85 5.87 -3.54
CA ASN A 112 -8.07 5.16 -4.79
C ASN A 112 -6.79 4.92 -5.62
N CYS A 113 -5.64 4.92 -4.97
CA CYS A 113 -4.33 5.04 -5.59
C CYS A 113 -3.25 4.36 -4.74
N LEU A 114 -2.41 3.55 -5.38
CA LEU A 114 -1.29 2.83 -4.77
C LEU A 114 -0.13 2.78 -5.77
N ARG A 115 1.11 2.89 -5.31
CA ARG A 115 2.30 2.70 -6.14
C ARG A 115 3.20 1.65 -5.54
N ILE A 116 3.70 0.78 -6.41
CA ILE A 116 4.79 -0.14 -6.10
C ILE A 116 6.01 0.34 -6.89
N LYS A 117 7.13 0.53 -6.22
CA LYS A 117 8.42 0.79 -6.85
C LYS A 117 9.31 -0.42 -6.66
N PHE A 118 9.83 -0.96 -7.74
CA PHE A 118 10.77 -2.07 -7.70
C PHE A 118 12.16 -1.59 -8.11
N HIS A 119 13.15 -1.86 -7.27
CA HIS A 119 14.55 -1.58 -7.53
C HIS A 119 15.36 -2.86 -7.44
N SER A 120 16.26 -3.08 -8.41
CA SER A 120 17.31 -4.09 -8.36
C SER A 120 18.67 -3.51 -8.69
N ASP A 121 19.72 -4.09 -8.10
CA ASP A 121 21.12 -3.80 -8.33
C ASP A 121 21.72 -4.68 -9.45
N GLY A 122 23.05 -4.68 -9.58
CA GLY A 122 23.80 -5.38 -10.62
C GLY A 122 24.12 -6.87 -10.38
N SER A 123 23.61 -7.51 -9.33
CA SER A 123 24.10 -8.82 -8.87
C SER A 123 23.00 -9.76 -8.34
N THR A 124 23.19 -11.07 -8.55
CA THR A 124 22.40 -12.22 -8.05
C THR A 124 20.92 -11.95 -7.73
N ASN A 125 20.01 -12.30 -8.62
CA ASN A 125 18.58 -11.95 -8.45
C ASN A 125 17.75 -13.07 -7.83
N GLY A 126 16.64 -12.68 -7.20
CA GLY A 126 15.54 -13.57 -6.82
C GLY A 126 14.50 -13.75 -7.94
N ARG A 127 13.45 -14.51 -7.69
CA ARG A 127 12.37 -14.74 -8.67
C ARG A 127 11.44 -13.54 -8.87
N GLY A 128 11.53 -12.55 -7.99
CA GLY A 128 10.75 -11.32 -8.06
C GLY A 128 9.46 -11.41 -7.25
N PHE A 129 8.44 -10.66 -7.67
CA PHE A 129 7.16 -10.65 -6.98
C PHE A 129 5.99 -10.79 -7.93
N LYS A 130 4.90 -11.34 -7.40
CA LYS A 130 3.57 -11.31 -7.99
C LYS A 130 2.57 -10.93 -6.92
N ALA A 131 1.75 -9.94 -7.19
CA ALA A 131 0.70 -9.46 -6.29
C ALA A 131 -0.62 -9.28 -7.04
N TYR A 132 -1.72 -9.52 -6.35
CA TYR A 132 -3.07 -9.25 -6.82
C TYR A 132 -3.59 -8.02 -6.11
N TYR A 133 -4.25 -7.12 -6.84
CA TYR A 133 -4.94 -5.99 -6.24
C TYR A 133 -6.43 -6.05 -6.53
N SER A 134 -7.22 -5.50 -5.60
CA SER A 134 -8.66 -5.31 -5.75
C SER A 134 -9.14 -4.03 -5.08
N ALA A 135 -10.10 -3.37 -5.70
CA ALA A 135 -10.77 -2.20 -5.17
C ALA A 135 -11.85 -2.62 -4.17
N PHE A 136 -11.95 -1.90 -3.07
CA PHE A 136 -13.05 -2.03 -2.11
C PHE A 136 -13.78 -0.69 -1.94
N SER A 137 -15.08 -0.75 -1.68
CA SER A 137 -15.88 0.46 -1.45
C SER A 137 -15.49 1.11 -0.13
N LEU A 138 -15.25 2.42 -0.15
CA LEU A 138 -15.20 3.23 1.06
C LEU A 138 -16.61 3.72 1.37
N THR A 139 -17.06 3.57 2.61
CA THR A 139 -18.26 4.27 3.08
C THR A 139 -17.85 5.66 3.56
N ALA A 140 -18.73 6.65 3.33
CA ALA A 140 -18.49 8.02 3.75
C ALA A 140 -18.11 8.09 5.25
N GLY A 141 -16.97 8.71 5.56
CA GLY A 141 -16.50 8.97 6.93
C GLY A 141 -15.44 8.02 7.52
N THR A 142 -14.98 6.96 6.82
CA THR A 142 -14.24 5.86 7.48
C THR A 142 -12.88 5.47 6.89
N SER A 143 -12.26 6.25 6.01
CA SER A 143 -10.88 5.99 5.61
C SER A 143 -10.12 7.28 5.42
N GLY A 144 -9.04 7.39 6.18
CA GLY A 144 -8.14 8.53 6.15
C GLY A 144 -6.95 8.20 7.02
N VAL A 145 -5.77 8.28 6.40
CA VAL A 145 -4.48 8.36 7.06
C VAL A 145 -4.42 9.66 7.88
N GLY A 146 -3.99 9.57 9.15
CA GLY A 146 -3.90 10.71 10.07
C GLY A 146 -5.23 11.00 10.76
N GLY A 147 -5.50 10.31 11.88
CA GLY A 147 -6.64 10.61 12.75
C GLY A 147 -6.32 11.70 13.77
N SER A 148 -7.32 12.31 14.40
CA SER A 148 -7.10 13.07 15.64
C SER A 148 -7.27 12.15 16.85
N CYS A 149 -6.39 12.24 17.85
CA CYS A 149 -6.57 11.57 19.14
C CYS A 149 -7.36 12.42 20.15
N SER A 150 -8.14 13.41 19.67
CA SER A 150 -9.02 14.23 20.51
C SER A 150 -10.31 13.52 20.93
N SER A 151 -10.68 12.45 20.25
CA SER A 151 -11.93 11.71 20.49
C SER A 151 -11.85 10.29 19.93
N THR A 152 -12.64 9.37 20.46
CA THR A 152 -12.75 8.01 19.92
C THR A 152 -13.25 8.03 18.48
N ARG A 153 -12.46 7.49 17.55
CA ARG A 153 -12.84 7.36 16.15
C ARG A 153 -13.64 6.08 15.94
N SER A 154 -14.90 6.20 15.49
CA SER A 154 -15.74 5.04 15.17
C SER A 154 -15.59 4.65 13.69
N LEU A 155 -15.37 3.37 13.43
CA LEU A 155 -15.23 2.77 12.11
C LEU A 155 -16.26 1.66 11.96
N SER A 156 -17.06 1.72 10.89
CA SER A 156 -18.13 0.75 10.62
C SER A 156 -17.99 0.04 9.27
N SER A 157 -16.98 0.40 8.48
CA SER A 157 -16.71 -0.23 7.20
C SER A 157 -16.13 -1.63 7.41
N SER A 158 -16.39 -2.54 6.46
CA SER A 158 -15.78 -3.88 6.44
C SER A 158 -14.27 -3.85 6.16
N TYR A 159 -13.76 -2.72 5.69
CA TYR A 159 -12.33 -2.45 5.46
C TYR A 159 -12.01 -1.02 5.84
N GLY A 160 -10.80 -0.80 6.35
CA GLY A 160 -10.31 0.53 6.68
C GLY A 160 -8.86 0.50 7.10
N VAL A 161 -8.26 1.69 7.18
CA VAL A 161 -6.89 1.90 7.67
C VAL A 161 -6.95 2.82 8.88
N ILE A 162 -6.25 2.44 9.94
CA ILE A 162 -5.98 3.28 11.11
C ILE A 162 -4.50 3.66 11.12
N SER A 163 -4.20 4.84 11.65
CA SER A 163 -2.82 5.29 11.83
C SER A 163 -2.74 6.20 13.06
N SER A 164 -1.53 6.39 13.57
CA SER A 164 -1.27 7.41 14.59
C SER A 164 -1.59 8.82 14.08
N GLN A 165 -1.77 9.76 15.00
CA GLN A 165 -2.33 11.08 14.69
C GLN A 165 -1.52 11.90 13.68
N SER A 166 -0.20 11.74 13.69
CA SER A 166 0.69 12.51 12.83
C SER A 166 1.33 11.68 11.72
N TRP A 167 0.93 10.41 11.57
CA TRP A 167 1.50 9.51 10.57
C TRP A 167 1.44 10.15 9.17
N PRO A 168 2.53 10.18 8.40
CA PRO A 168 3.77 9.41 8.58
C PRO A 168 4.84 10.06 9.47
N ARG A 169 4.57 11.24 10.05
CA ARG A 169 5.47 11.86 11.03
C ARG A 169 5.38 11.13 12.38
N ALA A 170 6.40 11.36 13.21
CA ALA A 170 6.43 10.84 14.58
C ALA A 170 5.12 11.17 15.32
N TYR A 171 4.61 10.20 16.06
CA TYR A 171 3.42 10.38 16.88
C TYR A 171 3.73 11.38 18.02
N PRO A 172 2.75 12.19 18.46
CA PRO A 172 2.94 13.07 19.61
C PRO A 172 3.09 12.26 20.90
N SER A 173 3.98 12.68 21.80
CA SER A 173 4.13 12.09 23.14
C SER A 173 2.88 12.31 24.01
N LEU A 174 2.65 11.42 24.98
CA LEU A 174 1.57 11.54 25.98
C LEU A 174 0.17 11.65 25.37
N LYS A 175 -0.13 10.80 24.38
CA LYS A 175 -1.45 10.71 23.73
C LYS A 175 -2.07 9.34 23.87
N ASP A 176 -3.30 9.32 24.36
CA ASP A 176 -4.17 8.16 24.33
C ASP A 176 -5.11 8.25 23.12
N CYS A 177 -4.99 7.30 22.20
CA CYS A 177 -5.78 7.25 20.98
C CYS A 177 -6.70 6.03 21.00
N TYR A 178 -7.98 6.22 20.72
CA TYR A 178 -8.98 5.15 20.74
C TYR A 178 -9.70 5.03 19.40
N TRP A 179 -9.81 3.80 18.90
CA TRP A 179 -10.61 3.45 17.74
C TRP A 179 -11.67 2.43 18.14
N LYS A 180 -12.94 2.69 17.81
CA LYS A 180 -14.04 1.74 17.94
C LYS A 180 -14.33 1.15 16.57
N ILE A 181 -14.14 -0.16 16.40
CA ILE A 181 -14.39 -0.86 15.13
C ILE A 181 -15.63 -1.73 15.30
N ASP A 182 -16.71 -1.38 14.60
CA ASP A 182 -17.99 -2.10 14.62
C ASP A 182 -18.38 -2.55 13.21
N VAL A 183 -18.03 -3.78 12.86
CA VAL A 183 -18.29 -4.35 11.53
C VAL A 183 -19.66 -5.01 11.38
N GLY A 184 -20.50 -4.92 12.42
CA GLY A 184 -21.80 -5.60 12.52
C GLY A 184 -21.70 -7.06 12.97
N ARG A 185 -22.86 -7.70 13.18
CA ARG A 185 -22.96 -9.07 13.69
C ARG A 185 -22.38 -10.10 12.72
N TYR A 186 -21.88 -11.21 13.27
CA TYR A 186 -21.39 -12.38 12.54
C TYR A 186 -20.15 -12.14 11.65
N LYS A 187 -19.43 -11.04 11.87
CA LYS A 187 -18.16 -10.76 11.20
C LYS A 187 -17.01 -10.78 12.21
N ASN A 188 -15.83 -11.16 11.73
CA ASN A 188 -14.59 -11.15 12.50
C ASN A 188 -13.70 -9.99 12.03
N ILE A 189 -13.00 -9.36 12.97
CA ILE A 189 -12.04 -8.30 12.69
C ILE A 189 -10.66 -8.93 12.53
N LYS A 190 -9.98 -8.64 11.43
CA LYS A 190 -8.56 -8.95 11.23
C LYS A 190 -7.78 -7.63 11.19
N ILE A 191 -6.75 -7.54 12.03
CA ILE A 191 -5.83 -6.39 12.07
C ILE A 191 -4.48 -6.84 11.52
N ALA A 192 -3.92 -6.03 10.63
CA ALA A 192 -2.56 -6.17 10.14
C ALA A 192 -1.87 -4.81 10.25
N PHE A 193 -0.57 -4.83 10.56
CA PHE A 193 0.26 -3.63 10.60
C PHE A 193 1.01 -3.51 9.28
N MET A 194 0.94 -2.34 8.65
CA MET A 194 1.70 -2.03 7.43
C MET A 194 2.98 -1.25 7.74
N ASP A 195 2.96 -0.45 8.80
CA ASP A 195 4.07 0.30 9.34
C ASP A 195 3.91 0.36 10.86
N PHE A 196 5.02 0.19 11.57
CA PHE A 196 5.04 0.09 13.03
C PHE A 196 6.41 0.51 13.57
N ASN A 197 6.44 1.67 14.23
CA ASN A 197 7.63 2.22 14.86
C ASN A 197 7.23 2.94 16.16
N LEU A 198 7.85 2.53 17.27
CA LEU A 198 7.60 3.06 18.62
C LEU A 198 8.92 3.19 19.39
N GLU A 199 8.90 4.02 20.43
CA GLU A 199 9.97 4.13 21.42
C GLU A 199 10.33 2.77 22.02
N SER A 200 11.63 2.48 22.08
CA SER A 200 12.18 1.27 22.65
C SER A 200 12.27 1.37 24.19
N ASP A 201 11.14 1.41 24.90
CA ASP A 201 11.04 0.93 26.30
C ASP A 201 9.58 0.86 26.80
N LYS A 202 9.23 -0.24 27.49
CA LYS A 202 8.04 -0.54 28.34
C LYS A 202 6.61 -0.04 27.96
N GLY A 203 6.35 0.47 26.76
CA GLY A 203 5.00 0.81 26.32
C GLY A 203 4.20 -0.43 25.87
N VAL A 204 3.15 -0.82 26.60
CA VAL A 204 2.21 -1.87 26.15
C VAL A 204 1.25 -1.27 25.14
N ILE A 205 1.22 -1.77 23.91
CA ILE A 205 0.11 -1.48 22.99
C ILE A 205 -1.08 -2.32 23.38
N MET A 206 -2.04 -1.69 24.04
CA MET A 206 -3.31 -2.32 24.35
C MET A 206 -4.27 -2.17 23.17
N ILE A 207 -4.22 -3.09 22.20
CA ILE A 207 -5.33 -3.27 21.26
C ILE A 207 -6.44 -4.02 21.98
N LYS A 208 -7.29 -3.30 22.71
CA LYS A 208 -8.53 -3.87 23.26
C LYS A 208 -9.61 -3.87 22.18
N LEU A 209 -9.83 -5.03 21.56
CA LEU A 209 -11.03 -5.29 20.78
C LEU A 209 -12.16 -5.62 21.76
N LYS A 210 -13.25 -4.84 21.74
CA LYS A 210 -14.51 -5.17 22.44
C LYS A 210 -15.54 -5.63 21.43
#